data_AF-A0A6G3WSH4-F1
#
_entry.id   AF-A0A6G3WSH4-F1
#
_cell.length_a   1.000
_cell.length_b   1.000
_cell.length_c   1.000
_cell.angle_alpha   90.00
_cell.angle_beta   90.00
_cell.angle_gamma   90.00
#
_symmetry.space_group_name_H-M   'P 1'
#
loop_
_entity.id
_entity.type
_entity.pdbx_description
1 polymer ?
#
loop_
_entity_poly.entity_id
_entity_poly.type
_entity_poly.pdbx_seq_one_letter_code
_entity_poly.pdbx_strand_id
1 'polypeptide(L)'
;EQAGRIIHSSTLYLNRPMVEMAERIATLSGIPDARVFFTTSGTEANDTALLLATAYRRSNQILAMRNSYHGRSFSTVSITGNQA
;
A
#
# COMPACT_ATOMS: atom_id res chain seq x y z
N GLU A 1 1.66 -25.53 2.77
CA GLU A 1 2.57 -25.81 1.64
C GLU A 1 3.74 -24.81 1.59
N GLN A 2 3.52 -23.51 1.25
CA GLN A 2 4.59 -22.53 1.06
C GLN A 2 5.56 -22.37 2.26
N ALA A 3 5.04 -22.34 3.49
CA ALA A 3 5.87 -22.21 4.69
C ALA A 3 6.86 -23.39 4.87
N GLY A 4 6.58 -24.58 4.34
CA GLY A 4 7.51 -25.71 4.33
C GLY A 4 8.62 -25.59 3.29
N ARG A 5 8.55 -24.59 2.40
CA ARG A 5 9.54 -24.29 1.37
C ARG A 5 10.36 -23.06 1.75
N ILE A 6 9.70 -21.92 1.92
CA ILE A 6 10.29 -20.63 2.31
C ILE A 6 9.28 -19.89 3.19
N ILE A 7 9.65 -19.64 4.45
CA ILE A 7 8.82 -18.90 5.41
C ILE A 7 8.91 -17.39 5.15
N HIS A 8 10.12 -16.89 4.90
CA HIS A 8 10.39 -15.47 4.68
C HIS A 8 11.55 -15.29 3.71
N SER A 9 11.48 -14.23 2.92
CA SER A 9 12.57 -13.71 2.11
C SER A 9 12.53 -12.19 2.17
N SER A 10 13.70 -11.56 2.04
CA SER A 10 13.77 -10.12 1.82
C SER A 10 12.98 -9.74 0.56
N THR A 11 12.36 -8.56 0.57
CA THR A 11 11.67 -7.97 -0.58
C THR A 11 12.61 -7.67 -1.75
N LEU A 12 13.93 -7.74 -1.54
CA LEU A 12 14.94 -7.66 -2.59
C LEU A 12 14.89 -8.86 -3.56
N TYR A 13 14.42 -10.02 -3.09
CA TYR A 13 14.36 -11.23 -3.90
C TYR A 13 12.94 -11.51 -4.39
N LEU A 14 12.83 -11.92 -5.65
CA LEU A 14 11.56 -12.32 -6.22
C LEU A 14 11.12 -13.67 -5.65
N ASN A 15 9.83 -13.75 -5.32
CA ASN A 15 9.15 -14.97 -4.91
C ASN A 15 7.98 -15.22 -5.87
N ARG A 16 7.90 -16.41 -6.49
CA ARG A 16 6.88 -16.73 -7.50
C ARG A 16 5.45 -16.39 -7.03
N PRO A 17 4.97 -16.87 -5.86
CA PRO A 17 3.67 -16.48 -5.31
C PRO A 17 3.43 -14.97 -5.21
N MET A 18 4.47 -14.19 -4.90
CA MET A 18 4.37 -12.73 -4.79
C MET A 18 4.15 -12.09 -6.17
N VAL A 19 4.87 -12.56 -7.18
CA VAL A 19 4.72 -12.10 -8.57
C VAL A 19 3.34 -12.46 -9.12
N GLU A 20 2.92 -13.72 -8.96
CA GLU A 20 1.59 -14.19 -9.39
C GLU A 20 0.46 -13.40 -8.73
N MET A 21 0.59 -13.09 -7.42
CA MET A 21 -0.37 -12.25 -6.72
C MET A 21 -0.39 -10.81 -7.24
N ALA A 22 0.79 -10.23 -7.51
CA ALA A 22 0.90 -8.88 -8.07
C ALA A 22 0.23 -8.79 -9.44
N GLU A 23 0.47 -9.76 -10.33
CA GLU A 23 -0.15 -9.83 -11.66
C GLU A 23 -1.68 -9.96 -11.58
N ARG A 24 -2.18 -10.79 -10.65
CA ARG A 24 -3.62 -10.94 -10.41
C ARG A 24 -4.26 -9.65 -9.90
N ILE A 25 -3.63 -8.97 -8.92
CA ILE A 25 -4.12 -7.68 -8.41
C ILE A 25 -4.11 -6.63 -9.53
N ALA A 26 -3.02 -6.52 -10.28
CA ALA A 26 -2.88 -5.57 -11.39
C ALA A 26 -4.00 -5.78 -12.43
N THR A 27 -4.24 -7.03 -12.83
CA THR A 27 -5.30 -7.39 -13.77
C THR A 27 -6.68 -7.02 -13.24
N LEU A 28 -6.99 -7.37 -11.99
CA LEU A 28 -8.29 -7.10 -11.38
C LEU A 28 -8.54 -5.62 -11.10
N SER A 29 -7.50 -4.81 -10.94
CA SER A 29 -7.62 -3.37 -10.67
C SER A 29 -8.22 -2.57 -11.83
N GLY A 30 -8.08 -3.06 -13.06
CA GLY A 30 -8.47 -2.33 -14.28
C GLY A 30 -7.60 -1.10 -14.58
N ILE A 31 -6.52 -0.88 -13.84
CA ILE A 31 -5.60 0.25 -14.05
C ILE A 31 -4.58 -0.12 -15.14
N PRO A 32 -4.45 0.67 -16.23
CA PRO A 32 -3.42 0.45 -17.24
C PRO A 32 -2.02 0.51 -16.63
N ASP A 33 -1.16 -0.45 -16.99
CA ASP A 33 0.23 -0.55 -16.52
C ASP A 33 0.39 -0.54 -14.99
N ALA A 34 -0.60 -1.05 -14.26
CA ALA A 34 -0.58 -1.08 -12.79
C ALA A 34 0.71 -1.72 -12.25
N ARG A 35 1.20 -1.15 -11.14
CA ARG A 35 2.29 -1.71 -10.33
C ARG A 35 1.78 -1.96 -8.92
N VAL A 36 2.20 -3.06 -8.32
CA VAL A 36 1.76 -3.48 -6.98
C VAL A 36 2.94 -3.37 -6.03
N PHE A 37 2.75 -2.63 -4.94
CA PHE A 37 3.68 -2.56 -3.82
C PHE A 37 3.01 -3.20 -2.60
N PHE A 38 3.64 -4.23 -2.02
CA PHE A 38 3.09 -4.94 -0.87
C PHE A 38 3.52 -4.31 0.44
N THR A 39 2.57 -4.19 1.37
CA THR A 39 2.79 -3.80 2.77
C THR A 39 2.14 -4.82 3.69
N THR A 40 2.44 -4.75 4.99
CA THR A 40 1.89 -5.69 5.98
C THR A 40 0.56 -5.23 6.56
N SER A 41 0.17 -3.96 6.32
CA SER A 41 -1.08 -3.40 6.81
C SER A 41 -1.65 -2.31 5.90
N GLY A 42 -2.93 -1.99 6.11
CA GLY A 42 -3.58 -0.85 5.45
C GLY A 42 -3.01 0.51 5.85
N THR A 43 -2.52 0.66 7.09
CA THR A 43 -1.83 1.88 7.55
C THR A 43 -0.57 2.12 6.72
N GLU A 44 0.29 1.10 6.57
CA GLU A 44 1.51 1.19 5.78
C GLU A 44 1.21 1.41 4.28
N ALA A 45 0.13 0.81 3.78
CA ALA A 45 -0.32 1.02 2.40
C ALA A 45 -0.67 2.50 2.17
N ASN A 46 -1.41 3.12 3.10
CA ASN A 46 -1.76 4.53 3.01
C ASN A 46 -0.55 5.45 3.21
N ASP A 47 0.39 5.13 4.11
CA ASP A 47 1.64 5.88 4.24
C ASP A 47 2.46 5.86 2.95
N THR A 48 2.56 4.69 2.32
CA THR A 48 3.25 4.53 1.04
C THR A 48 2.54 5.31 -0.06
N ALA A 49 1.20 5.26 -0.11
CA ALA A 49 0.42 6.01 -1.08
C ALA A 49 0.60 7.53 -0.91
N LEU A 50 0.60 8.03 0.33
CA LEU A 50 0.85 9.43 0.64
C LEU A 50 2.26 9.85 0.24
N LEU A 51 3.27 9.05 0.56
CA LEU A 51 4.66 9.29 0.17
C LEU A 51 4.79 9.39 -1.36
N LEU A 52 4.24 8.42 -2.10
CA LEU A 52 4.31 8.41 -3.57
C LEU A 52 3.58 9.60 -4.18
N ALA A 53 2.36 9.90 -3.71
CA ALA A 53 1.55 11.00 -4.23
C ALA A 53 2.20 12.36 -3.99
N THR A 54 2.69 12.61 -2.78
CA THR A 54 3.33 13.88 -2.41
C THR A 54 4.68 14.06 -3.11
N ALA A 55 5.48 12.99 -3.24
CA ALA A 55 6.74 13.01 -3.99
C ALA A 55 6.51 13.31 -5.47
N TYR A 56 5.53 12.64 -6.10
CA TYR A 56 5.19 12.86 -7.50
C TYR A 56 4.68 14.29 -7.75
N ARG A 57 3.80 14.79 -6.86
CA ARG A 57 3.20 16.13 -6.97
C ARG A 57 4.12 17.25 -6.49
N ARG A 58 5.23 16.93 -5.81
CA ARG A 58 6.10 17.89 -5.09
C ARG A 58 5.30 18.83 -4.17
N SER A 59 4.31 18.28 -3.48
CA SER A 59 3.40 19.02 -2.60
C SER A 59 2.89 18.13 -1.48
N ASN A 60 2.77 18.70 -0.28
CA ASN A 60 2.24 18.02 0.90
C ASN A 60 0.73 18.26 1.12
N GLN A 61 0.03 18.84 0.13
CA GLN A 61 -1.41 19.07 0.22
C GLN A 61 -2.20 17.79 -0.08
N ILE A 62 -3.03 17.36 0.86
CA ILE A 62 -3.88 16.18 0.76
C ILE A 62 -5.33 16.57 1.08
N LEU A 63 -6.28 16.04 0.30
CA LEU A 63 -7.71 16.15 0.58
C LEU A 63 -8.19 14.84 1.21
N ALA A 64 -8.85 14.95 2.36
CA ALA A 64 -9.43 13.82 3.08
C ALA A 64 -10.91 14.08 3.40
N MET A 65 -11.66 13.00 3.55
CA MET A 65 -13.10 13.06 3.80
C MET A 65 -13.38 13.09 5.30
N ARG A 66 -14.43 13.80 5.71
CA ARG A 66 -14.95 13.68 7.09
C ARG A 66 -15.41 12.24 7.35
N ASN A 67 -15.24 11.77 8.59
CA ASN A 67 -15.58 10.43 9.02
C ASN A 67 -14.79 9.30 8.31
N SER A 68 -13.69 9.61 7.61
CA SER A 68 -12.82 8.60 7.01
C SER A 68 -11.88 7.96 8.04
N TYR A 69 -11.35 6.77 7.71
CA TYR A 69 -10.32 6.08 8.48
C TYR A 69 -9.21 5.61 7.55
N HIS A 70 -7.96 5.99 7.84
CA HIS A 70 -6.80 5.67 6.99
C HIS A 70 -5.66 4.96 7.74
N GLY A 71 -5.80 4.73 9.04
CA GLY A 71 -4.77 4.04 9.84
C GLY A 71 -4.42 4.78 11.12
N ARG A 72 -3.33 4.36 11.76
CA ARG A 72 -2.89 4.86 13.08
C ARG A 72 -1.44 5.34 13.14
N SER A 73 -0.77 5.45 11.99
CA SER A 73 0.56 6.08 11.92
C SER A 73 0.43 7.61 11.97
N PHE A 74 1.55 8.30 12.17
CA PHE A 74 1.56 9.76 12.26
C PHE A 74 0.95 10.45 11.03
N SER A 75 1.30 9.99 9.82
CA SER A 75 0.79 10.52 8.56
C SER A 75 -0.66 10.12 8.31
N THR A 76 -1.05 8.87 8.57
CA THR A 76 -2.43 8.42 8.35
C THR A 76 -3.45 8.99 9.35
N VAL A 77 -3.03 9.25 10.59
CA VAL A 77 -3.89 9.94 11.58
C VAL A 77 -4.17 11.37 11.14
N SER A 78 -3.17 12.04 10.54
CA SER A 78 -3.32 13.42 10.04
C SER A 78 -4.36 13.56 8.92
N ILE A 79 -4.69 12.47 8.22
CA ILE A 79 -5.72 12.43 7.17
C ILE A 79 -6.96 11.61 7.56
N THR A 80 -7.02 11.07 8.79
CA THR A 80 -8.19 10.33 9.30
C THR A 80 -9.25 11.32 9.76
N GLY A 81 -10.42 11.27 9.15
CA GLY A 81 -11.53 12.21 9.42
C GLY A 81 -12.52 11.76 10.49
N ASN A 82 -12.37 10.56 11.05
CA ASN A 82 -13.18 10.08 12.18
C ASN A 82 -12.49 10.39 13.51
N GLN A 83 -13.15 11.18 14.36
CA GLN A 83 -12.75 11.34 15.76
C GLN A 83 -13.44 10.25 16.56
N ALA A 84 -12.70 9.19 16.88
CA ALA A 84 -13.06 8.27 17.96
C ALA A 84 -12.70 8.90 19.30
#